data_AF-A0A1H9Q9J6-F1
#
_entry.id   AF-A0A1H9Q9J6-F1
#
_cell.length_a   1.000
_cell.length_b   1.000
_cell.length_c   1.000
_cell.angle_alpha   90.00
_cell.angle_beta   90.00
_cell.angle_gamma   90.00
#
_symmetry.space_group_name_H-M   'P 1'
#
loop_
_entity.id
_entity.type
_entity.pdbx_description
1 polymer ?
#
loop_
_entity_poly.entity_id
_entity_poly.type
_entity_poly.pdbx_seq_one_letter_code
_entity_poly.pdbx_strand_id
1 'polypeptide(L)'
;MHQLLQNIANELDVVSQQISALSTEQRVFTESSAWHMPAIGYKQLADMPYDLGRSIRTANTEELDNEEIQQCEEILVSLAALRMQLLPNFGANLGPAINGYMATMSYISIALTPMLSWWGVENTKLPGQLVRKLSKLSREIDQMAPDKEALSSHIQVILDARQAADRLPTDLQELKATQAEIRAIATTSAESSGRIKNILDVSISHSDQLREMAIEAESLVKQASDAYGITTSISLATAFDVRAKELGKSVNTWSVILAATLIIMMIIASYRYFLMEQLFTGPVFDSARVWIQLLISIFSVAAPGWFAWLSTKQISQRFRLAEDYAFKASVATAYEGYRREAKRIDPTFEKALFASALSRLDEPPLRLMDTKTHGSPLHELSETSSAKLFIKSITDRLFRATTKD
;
A
#
# COMPACT_ATOMS: atom_id res chain seq x y z
N MET A 1 15.91 -35.10 -68.58
CA MET A 1 15.57 -36.51 -68.92
C MET A 1 15.02 -37.23 -67.70
N HIS A 2 13.88 -37.91 -67.85
CA HIS A 2 13.22 -38.71 -66.82
C HIS A 2 14.12 -39.87 -66.36
N GLN A 3 14.10 -40.17 -65.07
CA GLN A 3 15.03 -41.13 -64.45
C GLN A 3 14.91 -42.55 -65.04
N LEU A 4 13.69 -43.01 -65.34
CA LEU A 4 13.48 -44.33 -65.95
C LEU A 4 14.08 -44.44 -67.36
N LEU A 5 13.91 -43.41 -68.19
CA LEU A 5 14.52 -43.37 -69.53
C LEU A 5 16.05 -43.32 -69.45
N GLN A 6 16.59 -42.60 -68.47
CA GLN A 6 18.03 -42.61 -68.20
C GLN A 6 18.54 -44.01 -67.84
N ASN A 7 17.80 -44.74 -67.00
CA ASN A 7 18.14 -46.10 -66.63
C ASN A 7 18.09 -47.06 -67.84
N ILE A 8 17.06 -46.94 -68.69
CA ILE A 8 16.93 -47.73 -69.92
C ILE A 8 18.12 -47.47 -70.85
N ALA A 9 18.48 -46.20 -71.08
CA ALA A 9 19.62 -45.84 -71.93
C ALA A 9 20.94 -46.42 -71.40
N ASN A 10 21.16 -46.39 -70.09
CA ASN A 10 22.34 -46.97 -69.46
C ASN A 10 22.37 -48.50 -69.59
N GLU A 11 21.24 -49.18 -69.40
CA GLU A 11 21.15 -50.64 -69.56
C GLU A 11 21.36 -51.08 -71.02
N LEU A 12 20.85 -50.31 -71.99
CA LEU A 12 21.12 -50.54 -73.41
C LEU A 12 22.62 -50.42 -73.74
N ASP A 13 23.33 -49.45 -73.16
CA ASP A 13 24.79 -49.34 -73.34
C ASP A 13 25.52 -50.57 -72.78
N VAL A 14 25.10 -51.07 -71.62
CA VAL A 14 25.67 -52.28 -71.02
C VAL A 14 25.45 -53.49 -71.92
N VAL A 15 24.24 -53.65 -72.47
CA VAL A 15 23.91 -54.73 -73.42
C VAL A 15 24.78 -54.63 -74.68
N SER A 16 24.93 -53.42 -75.25
CA SER A 16 25.79 -53.16 -76.41
C SER A 16 27.25 -53.57 -76.15
N GLN A 17 27.79 -53.17 -75.00
CA GLN A 17 29.16 -53.49 -74.60
C GLN A 17 29.37 -54.99 -74.42
N GLN A 18 28.41 -55.68 -73.79
CA GLN A 18 28.48 -57.13 -73.59
C GLN A 18 28.47 -57.88 -74.91
N ILE A 19 27.62 -57.49 -75.86
CA ILE A 19 27.58 -58.13 -77.19
C ILE A 19 28.87 -57.89 -77.97
N SER A 20 29.40 -56.67 -77.91
CA SER A 20 30.69 -56.32 -78.53
C SER A 20 31.84 -57.14 -77.96
N ALA A 21 31.75 -57.57 -76.69
CA ALA A 21 32.75 -58.39 -76.03
C ALA A 21 32.62 -59.91 -76.31
N LEU A 22 31.49 -60.37 -76.86
CA LEU A 22 31.27 -61.81 -77.13
C LEU A 22 32.18 -62.35 -78.25
N SER A 23 32.50 -61.54 -79.26
CA SER A 23 33.36 -61.97 -80.37
C SER A 23 33.92 -60.77 -81.14
N THR A 24 35.13 -60.92 -81.68
CA THR A 24 35.77 -59.96 -82.60
C THR A 24 35.58 -60.32 -84.08
N GLU A 25 34.77 -61.34 -84.38
CA GLU A 25 34.47 -61.78 -85.76
C GLU A 25 33.71 -60.69 -86.54
N GLN A 26 34.18 -60.39 -87.75
CA GLN A 26 33.61 -59.33 -88.60
C GLN A 26 32.64 -59.86 -89.67
N ARG A 27 32.64 -61.18 -89.92
CA ARG A 27 31.70 -61.81 -90.86
C ARG A 27 30.28 -61.88 -90.29
N VAL A 28 29.29 -61.86 -91.16
CA VAL A 28 27.87 -62.01 -90.81
C VAL A 28 27.54 -63.46 -90.43
N PHE A 29 26.47 -63.70 -89.66
CA PHE A 29 26.11 -65.04 -89.19
C PHE A 29 25.74 -66.02 -90.30
N THR A 30 25.23 -65.52 -91.43
CA THR A 30 24.97 -66.35 -92.63
C THR A 30 26.24 -66.96 -93.21
N GLU A 31 27.38 -66.28 -93.05
CA GLU A 31 28.69 -66.72 -93.53
C GLU A 31 29.47 -67.49 -92.47
N SER A 32 29.37 -67.07 -91.19
CA SER A 32 30.18 -67.62 -90.10
C SER A 32 29.54 -68.81 -89.38
N SER A 33 28.21 -68.94 -89.42
CA SER A 33 27.45 -69.92 -88.63
C SER A 33 26.55 -70.81 -89.50
N ALA A 34 25.44 -70.29 -90.03
CA ALA A 34 24.50 -71.06 -90.85
C ALA A 34 23.62 -70.16 -91.74
N TRP A 35 23.19 -70.68 -92.89
CA TRP A 35 22.41 -69.93 -93.90
C TRP A 35 21.09 -69.32 -93.41
N HIS A 36 20.47 -69.89 -92.37
CA HIS A 36 19.20 -69.45 -91.80
C HIS A 36 19.36 -68.43 -90.68
N MET A 37 20.59 -68.08 -90.31
CA MET A 37 20.85 -67.03 -89.34
C MET A 37 20.65 -65.65 -89.96
N PRO A 38 20.42 -64.60 -89.15
CA PRO A 38 20.34 -63.23 -89.65
C PRO A 38 21.61 -62.80 -90.42
N ALA A 39 21.45 -62.06 -91.51
CA ALA A 39 22.54 -61.51 -92.33
C ALA A 39 23.23 -60.28 -91.69
N ILE A 40 23.50 -60.37 -90.38
CA ILE A 40 24.17 -59.36 -89.55
C ILE A 40 25.28 -60.05 -88.75
N GLY A 41 26.22 -59.30 -88.17
CA GLY A 41 27.28 -59.83 -87.31
C GLY A 41 27.18 -59.31 -85.88
N TYR A 42 28.13 -59.69 -85.01
CA TYR A 42 28.16 -59.25 -83.61
C TYR A 42 28.23 -57.73 -83.45
N LYS A 43 28.97 -57.04 -84.34
CA LYS A 43 29.04 -55.59 -84.33
C LYS A 43 27.68 -54.95 -84.57
N GLN A 44 26.97 -55.37 -85.62
CA GLN A 44 25.63 -54.85 -85.93
C GLN A 44 24.61 -55.22 -84.84
N LEU A 45 24.76 -56.38 -84.17
CA LEU A 45 23.95 -56.70 -83.00
C LEU A 45 24.16 -55.72 -81.84
N ALA A 46 25.40 -55.27 -81.62
CA ALA A 46 25.75 -54.30 -80.59
C ALA A 46 25.32 -52.86 -80.94
N ASP A 47 25.29 -52.50 -82.23
CA ASP A 47 24.89 -51.16 -82.68
C ASP A 47 23.40 -50.88 -82.37
N MET A 48 22.52 -51.88 -82.46
CA MET A 48 21.07 -51.74 -82.18
C MET A 48 20.74 -51.13 -80.81
N PRO A 49 21.19 -51.69 -79.68
CA PRO A 49 20.92 -51.11 -78.36
C PRO A 49 21.62 -49.76 -78.17
N TYR A 50 22.82 -49.59 -78.74
CA TYR A 50 23.56 -48.32 -78.66
C TYR A 50 22.80 -47.16 -79.33
N ASP A 51 22.29 -47.38 -80.56
CA ASP A 51 21.55 -46.37 -81.31
C ASP A 51 20.22 -46.02 -80.63
N LEU A 52 19.55 -47.00 -80.01
CA LEU A 52 18.36 -46.77 -79.20
C LEU A 52 18.69 -45.93 -77.95
N GLY A 53 19.75 -46.28 -77.21
CA GLY A 53 20.21 -45.50 -76.05
C GLY A 53 20.59 -44.06 -76.42
N ARG A 54 21.21 -43.87 -77.59
CA ARG A 54 21.49 -42.53 -78.14
C ARG A 54 20.20 -41.75 -78.45
N SER A 55 19.19 -42.42 -79.02
CA SER A 55 17.92 -41.80 -79.39
C SER A 55 17.15 -41.32 -78.15
N ILE A 56 17.13 -42.11 -77.07
CA ILE A 56 16.56 -41.73 -75.77
C ILE A 56 17.23 -40.46 -75.21
N ARG A 57 18.57 -40.45 -75.19
CA ARG A 57 19.33 -39.29 -74.70
C ARG A 57 19.09 -38.03 -75.51
N THR A 58 18.86 -38.17 -76.82
CA THR A 58 18.60 -37.04 -77.72
C THR A 58 17.20 -36.46 -77.50
N ALA A 59 16.20 -37.31 -77.23
CA ALA A 59 14.83 -36.86 -76.95
C ALA A 59 14.72 -36.05 -75.64
N ASN A 60 15.55 -36.37 -74.63
CA ASN A 60 15.61 -35.69 -73.32
C ASN A 60 14.25 -35.47 -72.64
N THR A 61 13.28 -36.37 -72.84
CA THR A 61 11.93 -36.28 -72.26
C THR A 61 11.99 -36.20 -70.73
N GLU A 62 11.38 -35.19 -70.12
CA GLU A 62 11.44 -34.93 -68.66
C GLU A 62 10.22 -35.46 -67.89
N GLU A 63 9.05 -35.45 -68.53
CA GLU A 63 7.78 -35.90 -67.95
C GLU A 63 7.26 -37.10 -68.74
N LEU A 64 6.79 -38.11 -68.01
CA LEU A 64 6.13 -39.30 -68.56
C LEU A 64 4.76 -39.43 -67.90
N ASP A 65 3.76 -39.84 -68.67
CA ASP A 65 2.46 -40.19 -68.10
C ASP A 65 2.51 -41.57 -67.38
N ASN A 66 1.43 -41.92 -66.69
CA ASN A 66 1.39 -43.16 -65.92
C ASN A 66 1.48 -44.43 -66.79
N GLU A 67 1.01 -44.38 -68.04
CA GLU A 67 1.07 -45.51 -68.98
C GLU A 67 2.49 -45.67 -69.54
N GLU A 68 3.16 -44.56 -69.84
CA GLU A 68 4.55 -44.47 -70.26
C GLU A 68 5.53 -44.92 -69.17
N ILE A 69 5.27 -44.56 -67.91
CA ILE A 69 6.04 -45.03 -66.76
C ILE A 69 5.97 -46.56 -66.66
N GLN A 70 4.76 -47.13 -66.75
CA GLN A 70 4.57 -48.58 -66.71
C GLN A 70 5.31 -49.29 -67.86
N GLN A 71 5.23 -48.75 -69.08
CA GLN A 71 5.95 -49.30 -70.23
C GLN A 71 7.48 -49.24 -70.03
N CYS A 72 8.00 -48.15 -69.46
CA CYS A 72 9.43 -48.05 -69.13
C CYS A 72 9.88 -49.12 -68.13
N GLU A 73 9.06 -49.41 -67.12
CA GLU A 73 9.35 -50.47 -66.15
C GLU A 73 9.36 -51.87 -66.80
N GLU A 74 8.40 -52.16 -67.68
CA GLU A 74 8.34 -53.42 -68.46
C GLU A 74 9.56 -53.59 -69.39
N ILE A 75 10.02 -52.49 -70.00
CA ILE A 75 11.24 -52.45 -70.81
C ILE A 75 12.47 -52.78 -69.96
N LEU A 76 12.59 -52.19 -68.76
CA LEU A 76 13.71 -52.47 -67.85
C LEU A 76 13.73 -53.94 -67.41
N VAL A 77 12.56 -54.53 -67.14
CA VAL A 77 12.44 -55.97 -66.83
C VAL A 77 12.89 -56.82 -68.02
N SER A 78 12.47 -56.46 -69.23
CA SER A 78 12.84 -57.16 -70.47
C SER A 78 14.35 -57.07 -70.75
N LEU A 79 14.97 -55.90 -70.54
CA LEU A 79 16.41 -55.70 -70.66
C LEU A 79 17.19 -56.51 -69.61
N ALA A 80 16.71 -56.56 -68.38
CA ALA A 80 17.33 -57.35 -67.32
C ALA A 80 17.27 -58.86 -67.64
N ALA A 81 16.13 -59.35 -68.14
CA ALA A 81 15.98 -60.75 -68.58
C ALA A 81 16.88 -61.07 -69.78
N LEU A 82 16.95 -60.17 -70.76
CA LEU A 82 17.86 -60.28 -71.90
C LEU A 82 19.30 -60.43 -71.44
N ARG A 83 19.74 -59.57 -70.50
CA ARG A 83 21.11 -59.57 -69.97
C ARG A 83 21.44 -60.82 -69.16
N MET A 84 20.53 -61.23 -68.27
CA MET A 84 20.80 -62.33 -67.34
C MET A 84 20.57 -63.72 -67.93
N GLN A 85 19.65 -63.85 -68.89
CA GLN A 85 19.22 -65.17 -69.41
C GLN A 85 19.59 -65.37 -70.87
N LEU A 86 19.45 -64.36 -71.74
CA LEU A 86 19.69 -64.54 -73.18
C LEU A 86 21.18 -64.40 -73.52
N LEU A 87 21.85 -63.31 -73.11
CA LEU A 87 23.24 -63.04 -73.49
C LEU A 87 24.24 -64.15 -73.09
N PRO A 88 24.20 -64.76 -71.89
CA PRO A 88 25.13 -65.82 -71.52
C PRO A 88 25.01 -67.07 -72.41
N ASN A 89 23.83 -67.30 -73.00
CA ASN A 89 23.55 -68.46 -73.83
C ASN A 89 24.03 -68.33 -75.29
N PHE A 90 24.55 -67.17 -75.70
CA PHE A 90 25.10 -66.97 -77.05
C PHE A 90 26.24 -67.94 -77.37
N GLY A 91 27.05 -68.32 -76.37
CA GLY A 91 28.16 -69.27 -76.55
C GLY A 91 27.72 -70.73 -76.73
N ALA A 92 26.63 -71.14 -76.08
CA ALA A 92 26.16 -72.54 -76.09
C ALA A 92 25.13 -72.82 -77.19
N ASN A 93 24.21 -71.88 -77.45
CA ASN A 93 23.10 -72.04 -78.39
C ASN A 93 22.88 -70.75 -79.19
N LEU A 94 23.79 -70.48 -80.13
CA LEU A 94 23.85 -69.20 -80.87
C LEU A 94 22.54 -68.85 -81.60
N GLY A 95 21.94 -69.80 -82.33
CA GLY A 95 20.74 -69.52 -83.15
C GLY A 95 19.52 -69.06 -82.35
N PRO A 96 19.02 -69.88 -81.40
CA PRO A 96 17.92 -69.50 -80.54
C PRO A 96 18.20 -68.22 -79.73
N ALA A 97 19.45 -68.03 -79.27
CA ALA A 97 19.84 -66.85 -78.52
C ALA A 97 19.77 -65.56 -79.35
N ILE A 98 20.27 -65.58 -80.60
CA ILE A 98 20.15 -64.44 -81.52
C ILE A 98 18.68 -64.14 -81.83
N ASN A 99 17.87 -65.16 -82.11
CA ASN A 99 16.45 -64.95 -82.41
C ASN A 99 15.69 -64.34 -81.22
N GLY A 100 15.92 -64.85 -80.00
CA GLY A 100 15.35 -64.28 -78.78
C GLY A 100 15.80 -62.84 -78.53
N TYR A 101 17.08 -62.56 -78.76
CA TYR A 101 17.64 -61.21 -78.67
C TYR A 101 16.97 -60.25 -79.67
N MET A 102 16.91 -60.62 -80.95
CA MET A 102 16.30 -59.79 -82.00
C MET A 102 14.83 -59.49 -81.73
N ALA A 103 14.07 -60.49 -81.29
CA ALA A 103 12.66 -60.32 -80.94
C ALA A 103 12.48 -59.33 -79.76
N THR A 104 13.31 -59.48 -78.73
CA THR A 104 13.25 -58.63 -77.54
C THR A 104 13.66 -57.19 -77.85
N MET A 105 14.75 -56.99 -78.61
CA MET A 105 15.18 -55.66 -79.06
C MET A 105 14.16 -54.99 -79.98
N SER A 106 13.46 -55.76 -80.82
CA SER A 106 12.38 -55.25 -81.66
C SER A 106 11.19 -54.77 -80.81
N TYR A 107 10.79 -55.53 -79.79
CA TYR A 107 9.76 -55.12 -78.84
C TYR A 107 10.15 -53.81 -78.14
N ILE A 108 11.37 -53.72 -77.61
CA ILE A 108 11.86 -52.52 -76.91
C ILE A 108 11.85 -51.31 -77.84
N SER A 109 12.31 -51.47 -79.09
CA SER A 109 12.29 -50.40 -80.08
C SER A 109 10.86 -49.90 -80.37
N ILE A 110 9.90 -50.82 -80.50
CA ILE A 110 8.50 -50.47 -80.77
C ILE A 110 7.88 -49.77 -79.56
N ALA A 111 8.10 -50.31 -78.35
CA ALA A 111 7.56 -49.76 -77.11
C ALA A 111 8.10 -48.35 -76.82
N LEU A 112 9.36 -48.08 -77.14
CA LEU A 112 9.95 -46.73 -76.98
C LEU A 112 9.53 -45.73 -78.06
N THR A 113 8.98 -46.19 -79.19
CA THR A 113 8.70 -45.30 -80.34
C THR A 113 7.78 -44.12 -79.97
N PRO A 114 6.63 -44.29 -79.30
CA PRO A 114 5.73 -43.19 -78.94
C PRO A 114 6.43 -42.11 -78.11
N MET A 115 7.20 -42.52 -77.10
CA MET A 115 7.93 -41.65 -76.17
C MET A 115 9.03 -40.82 -76.84
N LEU A 116 9.50 -41.26 -78.00
CA LEU A 116 10.59 -40.63 -78.76
C LEU A 116 10.07 -39.85 -79.99
N SER A 117 8.77 -39.96 -80.33
CA SER A 117 8.26 -39.66 -81.67
C SER A 117 7.96 -38.19 -82.03
N TRP A 118 8.22 -37.21 -81.16
CA TRP A 118 7.93 -35.79 -81.46
C TRP A 118 9.13 -34.85 -81.52
N TRP A 119 10.34 -35.33 -81.25
CA TRP A 119 11.55 -34.49 -81.31
C TRP A 119 12.70 -35.28 -81.91
N GLY A 120 12.59 -35.60 -83.20
CA GLY A 120 13.59 -36.42 -83.89
C GLY A 120 13.69 -36.24 -85.40
N VAL A 121 13.11 -35.19 -85.99
CA VAL A 121 13.44 -34.81 -87.36
C VAL A 121 14.39 -33.61 -87.28
N GLU A 122 15.67 -33.83 -87.59
CA GLU A 122 16.63 -32.73 -87.79
C GLU A 122 15.97 -31.65 -88.68
N ASN A 123 15.92 -30.41 -88.19
CA ASN A 123 15.35 -29.24 -88.89
C ASN A 123 15.90 -29.02 -90.32
N THR A 124 16.96 -29.74 -90.67
CA THR A 124 17.59 -29.80 -91.99
C THR A 124 16.79 -30.59 -93.05
N LYS A 125 15.70 -31.30 -92.68
CA LYS A 125 14.92 -32.14 -93.62
C LYS A 125 13.46 -31.70 -93.84
N LEU A 126 13.01 -30.61 -93.23
CA LEU A 126 11.65 -30.07 -93.45
C LEU A 126 11.61 -29.01 -94.57
N PRO A 127 10.60 -29.00 -95.45
CA PRO A 127 10.43 -27.93 -96.44
C PRO A 127 10.30 -26.56 -95.75
N GLY A 128 11.08 -25.56 -96.19
CA GLY A 128 11.22 -24.28 -95.48
C GLY A 128 9.93 -23.48 -95.25
N GLN A 129 8.83 -23.77 -95.97
CA GLN A 129 7.52 -23.16 -95.73
C GLN A 129 6.85 -23.65 -94.45
N LEU A 130 7.04 -24.92 -94.07
CA LEU A 130 6.50 -25.49 -92.84
C LEU A 130 7.26 -24.94 -91.62
N VAL A 131 8.59 -24.85 -91.71
CA VAL A 131 9.43 -24.24 -90.66
C VAL A 131 9.01 -22.79 -90.37
N ARG A 132 8.73 -22.00 -91.42
CA ARG A 132 8.25 -20.62 -91.27
C ARG A 132 6.85 -20.52 -90.65
N LYS A 133 5.94 -21.43 -91.00
CA LYS A 133 4.59 -21.47 -90.39
C LYS A 133 4.67 -21.87 -88.92
N LEU A 134 5.49 -22.86 -88.58
CA LEU A 134 5.66 -23.36 -87.22
C LEU A 134 6.29 -22.29 -86.30
N SER A 135 7.31 -21.59 -86.80
CA SER A 135 7.92 -20.47 -86.07
C SER A 135 6.99 -19.25 -85.94
N LYS A 136 6.11 -19.00 -86.93
CA LYS A 136 5.06 -17.97 -86.80
C LYS A 136 4.03 -18.34 -85.74
N LEU A 137 3.54 -19.59 -85.74
CA LEU A 137 2.58 -20.07 -84.74
C LEU A 137 3.19 -20.05 -83.33
N SER A 138 4.45 -20.46 -83.19
CA SER A 138 5.20 -20.37 -81.93
C SER A 138 5.25 -18.93 -81.41
N ARG A 139 5.59 -17.96 -82.28
CA ARG A 139 5.61 -16.55 -81.90
C ARG A 139 4.24 -15.98 -81.54
N GLU A 140 3.17 -16.42 -82.21
CA GLU A 140 1.80 -16.01 -81.87
C GLU A 140 1.39 -16.57 -80.50
N ILE A 141 1.80 -17.79 -80.16
CA ILE A 141 1.59 -18.40 -78.84
C ILE A 141 2.42 -17.68 -77.76
N ASP A 142 3.69 -17.37 -78.04
CA ASP A 142 4.57 -16.65 -77.11
C ASP A 142 4.10 -15.21 -76.84
N GLN A 143 3.36 -14.58 -77.77
CA GLN A 143 2.75 -13.26 -77.57
C GLN A 143 1.44 -13.31 -76.76
N MET A 144 0.73 -14.44 -76.74
CA MET A 144 -0.46 -14.61 -75.89
C MET A 144 -0.11 -14.96 -74.43
N ALA A 145 1.07 -15.52 -74.19
CA ALA A 145 1.57 -15.82 -72.85
C ALA A 145 1.68 -14.59 -71.91
N PRO A 146 2.25 -13.42 -72.32
CA PRO A 146 2.38 -12.25 -71.46
C PRO A 146 1.05 -11.57 -71.08
N ASP A 147 -0.06 -11.80 -71.80
CA ASP A 147 -1.37 -11.23 -71.46
C ASP A 147 -2.11 -11.98 -70.35
N LYS A 148 -1.73 -13.24 -70.07
CA LYS A 148 -2.39 -14.07 -69.05
C LYS A 148 -2.13 -13.54 -67.63
N GLU A 149 -0.92 -13.09 -67.34
CA GLU A 149 -0.51 -12.60 -66.02
C GLU A 149 -1.14 -11.24 -65.70
N ALA A 150 -1.17 -10.33 -66.68
CA ALA A 150 -1.85 -9.05 -66.56
C ALA A 150 -3.37 -9.22 -66.36
N LEU A 151 -4.00 -10.13 -67.12
CA LEU A 151 -5.42 -10.43 -66.98
C LEU A 151 -5.75 -11.07 -65.63
N SER A 152 -4.90 -11.99 -65.14
CA SER A 152 -5.00 -12.58 -63.79
C SER A 152 -4.98 -11.51 -62.70
N SER A 153 -4.05 -10.55 -62.80
CA SER A 153 -3.93 -9.43 -61.85
C SER A 153 -5.18 -8.56 -61.84
N HIS A 154 -5.70 -8.19 -63.02
CA HIS A 154 -6.92 -7.39 -63.11
C HIS A 154 -8.16 -8.11 -62.57
N ILE A 155 -8.30 -9.42 -62.85
CA ILE A 155 -9.37 -10.23 -62.27
C ILE A 155 -9.26 -10.25 -60.74
N GLN A 156 -8.06 -10.38 -60.19
CA GLN A 156 -7.86 -10.35 -58.75
C GLN A 156 -8.29 -9.01 -58.14
N VAL A 157 -7.90 -7.87 -58.74
CA VAL A 157 -8.31 -6.54 -58.29
C VAL A 157 -9.83 -6.36 -58.34
N ILE A 158 -10.50 -6.88 -59.37
CA ILE A 158 -11.97 -6.81 -59.49
C ILE A 158 -12.64 -7.67 -58.42
N LEU A 159 -12.12 -8.85 -58.13
CA LEU A 159 -12.63 -9.73 -57.08
C LEU A 159 -12.44 -9.10 -55.69
N ASP A 160 -11.28 -8.52 -55.43
CA ASP A 160 -10.99 -7.82 -54.16
C ASP A 160 -11.90 -6.59 -53.99
N ALA A 161 -12.08 -5.80 -55.06
CA ALA A 161 -12.97 -4.65 -55.05
C ALA A 161 -14.44 -5.05 -54.83
N ARG A 162 -14.88 -6.16 -55.44
CA ARG A 162 -16.22 -6.72 -55.22
C ARG A 162 -16.40 -7.19 -53.78
N GLN A 163 -15.41 -7.90 -53.23
CA GLN A 163 -15.45 -8.36 -51.85
C GLN A 163 -15.49 -7.19 -50.85
N ALA A 164 -14.75 -6.11 -51.13
CA ALA A 164 -14.81 -4.89 -50.34
C ALA A 164 -16.18 -4.20 -50.46
N ALA A 165 -16.76 -4.15 -51.65
CA ALA A 165 -18.09 -3.59 -51.88
C ALA A 165 -19.21 -4.39 -51.18
N ASP A 166 -19.10 -5.72 -51.16
CA ASP A 166 -20.05 -6.61 -50.46
C ASP A 166 -19.95 -6.45 -48.92
N ARG A 167 -18.77 -6.11 -48.39
CA ARG A 167 -18.54 -5.86 -46.95
C ARG A 167 -18.93 -4.46 -46.49
N LEU A 168 -18.84 -3.47 -47.38
CA LEU A 168 -19.09 -2.05 -47.09
C LEU A 168 -20.38 -1.76 -46.29
N PRO A 169 -21.54 -2.40 -46.58
CA PRO A 169 -22.75 -2.16 -45.80
C PRO A 169 -22.63 -2.61 -44.35
N THR A 170 -21.98 -3.75 -44.12
CA THR A 170 -21.75 -4.32 -42.79
C THR A 170 -20.79 -3.44 -42.00
N ASP A 171 -19.68 -3.04 -42.62
CA ASP A 171 -18.69 -2.13 -42.02
C ASP A 171 -19.32 -0.78 -41.68
N LEU A 172 -20.17 -0.22 -42.55
CA LEU A 172 -20.90 1.03 -42.28
C LEU A 172 -21.89 0.89 -41.13
N GLN A 173 -22.51 -0.27 -40.97
CA GLN A 173 -23.44 -0.54 -39.88
C GLN A 173 -22.69 -0.68 -38.55
N GLU A 174 -21.56 -1.37 -38.54
CA GLU A 174 -20.67 -1.49 -37.38
C GLU A 174 -20.06 -0.13 -37.00
N LEU A 175 -19.65 0.67 -37.99
CA LEU A 175 -19.11 2.02 -37.76
C LEU A 175 -20.17 2.97 -37.18
N LYS A 176 -21.44 2.84 -37.59
CA LYS A 176 -22.55 3.57 -36.97
C LYS A 176 -22.83 3.11 -35.54
N ALA A 177 -22.80 1.79 -35.29
CA ALA A 177 -23.00 1.23 -33.96
C ALA A 177 -21.91 1.70 -32.98
N THR A 178 -20.65 1.55 -33.37
CA THR A 178 -19.49 2.02 -32.58
C THR A 178 -19.53 3.53 -32.36
N GLN A 179 -19.93 4.33 -33.36
CA GLN A 179 -20.09 5.78 -33.18
C GLN A 179 -21.21 6.12 -32.18
N ALA A 180 -22.30 5.36 -32.16
CA ALA A 180 -23.38 5.53 -31.18
C ALA A 180 -22.91 5.16 -29.76
N GLU A 181 -22.15 4.08 -29.61
CA GLU A 181 -21.55 3.67 -28.33
C GLU A 181 -20.56 4.73 -27.82
N ILE A 182 -19.66 5.23 -28.68
CA ILE A 182 -18.72 6.30 -28.33
C ILE A 182 -19.47 7.55 -27.84
N ARG A 183 -20.58 7.92 -28.49
CA ARG A 183 -21.41 9.05 -28.03
C ARG A 183 -22.04 8.77 -26.67
N ALA A 184 -22.55 7.57 -26.43
CA ALA A 184 -23.12 7.20 -25.13
C ALA A 184 -22.06 7.24 -24.01
N ILE A 185 -20.85 6.72 -24.28
CA ILE A 185 -19.71 6.76 -23.36
C ILE A 185 -19.27 8.21 -23.12
N ALA A 186 -19.20 9.04 -24.15
CA ALA A 186 -18.84 10.45 -24.00
C ALA A 186 -19.86 11.21 -23.13
N THR A 187 -21.15 10.91 -23.30
CA THR A 187 -22.23 11.56 -22.53
C THR A 187 -22.18 11.15 -21.06
N THR A 188 -22.04 9.84 -20.78
CA THR A 188 -21.92 9.30 -19.42
C THR A 188 -20.64 9.76 -18.72
N SER A 189 -19.53 9.88 -19.46
CA SER A 189 -18.26 10.43 -18.96
C SER A 189 -18.40 11.91 -18.59
N ALA A 190 -19.07 12.71 -19.42
CA ALA A 190 -19.35 14.11 -19.12
C ALA A 190 -20.25 14.26 -17.88
N GLU A 191 -21.28 13.43 -17.75
CA GLU A 191 -22.15 13.42 -16.56
C GLU A 191 -21.37 13.03 -15.30
N SER A 192 -20.54 11.99 -15.39
CA SER A 192 -19.71 11.53 -14.28
C SER A 192 -18.69 12.59 -13.85
N SER A 193 -18.08 13.28 -14.81
CA SER A 193 -17.17 14.41 -14.55
C SER A 193 -17.88 15.56 -13.82
N GLY A 194 -19.11 15.88 -14.22
CA GLY A 194 -19.96 16.85 -13.52
C GLY A 194 -20.27 16.44 -12.08
N ARG A 195 -20.63 15.16 -11.85
CA ARG A 195 -20.87 14.62 -10.50
C ARG A 195 -19.61 14.66 -9.63
N ILE A 196 -18.46 14.27 -10.18
CA ILE A 196 -17.17 14.31 -9.48
C ILE A 196 -16.83 15.75 -9.06
N LYS A 197 -17.06 16.73 -9.95
CA LYS A 197 -16.83 18.13 -9.63
C LYS A 197 -17.74 18.61 -8.49
N ASN A 198 -19.02 18.29 -8.53
CA ASN A 198 -19.95 18.64 -7.45
C ASN A 198 -19.53 18.00 -6.12
N ILE A 199 -19.12 16.73 -6.12
CA ILE A 199 -18.62 16.05 -4.91
C ILE A 199 -17.34 16.71 -4.40
N LEU A 200 -16.44 17.12 -5.30
CA LEU A 200 -15.22 17.82 -4.94
C LEU A 200 -15.54 19.16 -4.25
N ASP A 201 -16.43 19.96 -4.82
CA ASP A 201 -16.85 21.25 -4.26
C ASP A 201 -17.48 21.07 -2.87
N VAL A 202 -18.34 20.05 -2.71
CA VAL A 202 -18.94 19.69 -1.41
C VAL A 202 -17.87 19.21 -0.42
N SER A 203 -16.89 18.41 -0.87
CA SER A 203 -15.80 17.92 -0.01
C SER A 203 -14.89 19.05 0.46
N ILE A 204 -14.62 20.03 -0.40
CA ILE A 204 -13.85 21.23 -0.03
C ILE A 204 -14.63 22.01 1.04
N SER A 205 -15.92 22.24 0.82
CA SER A 205 -16.77 22.93 1.81
C SER A 205 -16.83 22.23 3.17
N HIS A 206 -16.96 20.90 3.18
CA HIS A 206 -16.89 20.12 4.44
C HIS A 206 -15.52 20.18 5.09
N SER A 207 -14.44 20.17 4.30
CA SER A 207 -13.08 20.31 4.82
C SER A 207 -12.88 21.68 5.49
N ASP A 208 -13.42 22.74 4.92
CA ASP A 208 -13.37 24.08 5.50
C ASP A 208 -14.18 24.16 6.80
N GLN A 209 -15.39 23.59 6.83
CA GLN A 209 -16.21 23.50 8.05
C GLN A 209 -15.53 22.68 9.14
N LEU A 210 -14.90 21.55 8.80
CA LEU A 210 -14.14 20.75 9.76
C LEU A 210 -12.96 21.53 10.34
N ARG A 211 -12.29 22.34 9.51
CA ARG A 211 -11.19 23.19 9.96
C ARG A 211 -11.68 24.30 10.89
N GLU A 212 -12.82 24.91 10.58
CA GLU A 212 -13.45 25.92 11.45
C GLU A 212 -13.86 25.32 12.79
N MET A 213 -14.56 24.18 12.78
CA MET A 213 -14.93 23.45 14.01
C MET A 213 -13.71 23.02 14.83
N ALA A 214 -12.60 22.64 14.19
CA ALA A 214 -11.37 22.30 14.89
C ALA A 214 -10.76 23.52 15.60
N ILE A 215 -10.77 24.69 14.96
CA ILE A 215 -10.32 25.96 15.55
C ILE A 215 -11.23 26.36 16.71
N GLU A 216 -12.55 26.23 16.55
CA GLU A 216 -13.51 26.49 17.63
C GLU A 216 -13.32 25.54 18.81
N ALA A 217 -13.14 24.24 18.56
CA ALA A 217 -12.91 23.25 19.60
C ALA A 217 -11.62 23.53 20.39
N GLU A 218 -10.52 23.87 19.70
CA GLU A 218 -9.26 24.24 20.36
C GLU A 218 -9.42 25.50 21.23
N SER A 219 -10.15 26.50 20.71
CA SER A 219 -10.51 27.71 21.46
C SER A 219 -11.35 27.39 22.70
N LEU A 220 -12.35 26.53 22.58
CA LEU A 220 -13.21 26.09 23.69
C LEU A 220 -12.42 25.32 24.76
N VAL A 221 -11.53 24.41 24.36
CA VAL A 221 -10.65 23.68 25.30
C VAL A 221 -9.76 24.66 26.08
N LYS A 222 -9.17 25.64 25.38
CA LYS A 222 -8.33 26.66 26.01
C LYS A 222 -9.14 27.52 26.99
N GLN A 223 -10.34 27.95 26.60
CA GLN A 223 -11.26 28.70 27.47
C GLN A 223 -11.69 27.88 28.69
N ALA A 224 -12.01 26.60 28.51
CA ALA A 224 -12.40 25.70 29.61
C ALA A 224 -11.25 25.47 30.60
N SER A 225 -10.02 25.26 30.11
CA SER A 225 -8.82 25.14 30.96
C SER A 225 -8.55 26.41 31.76
N ASP A 226 -8.64 27.58 31.11
CA ASP A 226 -8.47 28.88 31.78
C ASP A 226 -9.58 29.11 32.82
N ALA A 227 -10.85 28.82 32.47
CA ALA A 227 -11.99 28.95 33.37
C ALA A 227 -11.90 28.00 34.59
N TYR A 228 -11.43 26.77 34.40
CA TYR A 228 -11.21 25.82 35.49
C TYR A 228 -10.13 26.32 36.47
N GLY A 229 -9.03 26.86 35.92
CA GLY A 229 -7.99 27.49 36.72
C GLY A 229 -8.51 28.69 37.54
N ILE A 230 -9.29 29.57 36.91
CA ILE A 230 -9.89 30.74 37.57
C ILE A 230 -10.86 30.30 38.68
N THR A 231 -11.74 29.34 38.37
CA THR A 231 -12.74 28.83 39.32
C THR A 231 -12.08 28.20 40.54
N THR A 232 -10.99 27.45 40.35
CA THR A 232 -10.27 26.81 41.45
C THR A 232 -9.74 27.85 42.44
N SER A 233 -9.02 28.87 41.96
CA SER A 233 -8.48 29.90 42.85
C SER A 233 -9.55 30.77 43.51
N ILE A 234 -10.64 31.11 42.79
CA ILE A 234 -11.79 31.81 43.37
C ILE A 234 -12.46 30.95 44.45
N SER A 235 -12.62 29.65 44.20
CA SER A 235 -13.23 28.74 45.16
C SER A 235 -12.39 28.61 46.44
N LEU A 236 -11.06 28.55 46.31
CA LEU A 236 -10.13 28.56 47.45
C LEU A 236 -10.19 29.87 48.22
N ALA A 237 -10.15 31.02 47.53
CA ALA A 237 -10.30 32.34 48.15
C ALA A 237 -11.62 32.45 48.93
N THR A 238 -12.71 31.96 48.34
CA THR A 238 -14.04 31.94 48.96
C THR A 238 -14.07 31.03 50.19
N ALA A 239 -13.47 29.83 50.12
CA ALA A 239 -13.40 28.92 51.25
C ALA A 239 -12.62 29.52 52.44
N PHE A 240 -11.51 30.21 52.16
CA PHE A 240 -10.74 30.92 53.20
C PHE A 240 -11.52 32.12 53.76
N ASP A 241 -12.20 32.90 52.93
CA ASP A 241 -13.02 34.04 53.36
C ASP A 241 -14.19 33.60 54.25
N VAL A 242 -14.89 32.51 53.87
CA VAL A 242 -15.96 31.92 54.69
C VAL A 242 -15.41 31.50 56.07
N ARG A 243 -14.27 30.82 56.11
CA ARG A 243 -13.63 30.43 57.39
C ARG A 243 -13.22 31.63 58.23
N ALA A 244 -12.61 32.64 57.63
CA ALA A 244 -12.25 33.88 58.32
C ALA A 244 -13.48 34.56 58.95
N LYS A 245 -14.60 34.62 58.22
CA LYS A 245 -15.87 35.18 58.71
C LYS A 245 -16.50 34.34 59.82
N GLU A 246 -16.46 33.01 59.73
CA GLU A 246 -16.94 32.13 60.80
C GLU A 246 -16.13 32.32 62.10
N LEU A 247 -14.80 32.36 62.00
CA LEU A 247 -13.91 32.63 63.12
C LEU A 247 -14.15 34.04 63.69
N GLY A 248 -14.32 35.05 62.83
CA GLY A 248 -14.63 36.43 63.24
C GLY A 248 -15.98 36.55 63.96
N LYS A 249 -17.02 35.85 63.50
CA LYS A 249 -18.31 35.75 64.22
C LYS A 249 -18.10 35.13 65.60
N SER A 250 -17.27 34.09 65.67
CA SER A 250 -16.94 33.42 66.92
C SER A 250 -16.20 34.34 67.91
N VAL A 251 -15.24 35.13 67.41
CA VAL A 251 -14.55 36.19 68.16
C VAL A 251 -15.58 37.16 68.73
N ASN A 252 -16.52 37.65 67.92
CA ASN A 252 -17.57 38.55 68.41
C ASN A 252 -18.44 37.91 69.52
N THR A 253 -18.81 36.64 69.38
CA THR A 253 -19.55 35.91 70.42
C THR A 253 -18.76 35.83 71.74
N TRP A 254 -17.46 35.51 71.68
CA TRP A 254 -16.61 35.49 72.88
C TRP A 254 -16.40 36.86 73.50
N SER A 255 -16.34 37.93 72.70
CA SER A 255 -16.32 39.31 73.21
C SER A 255 -17.58 39.65 74.01
N VAL A 256 -18.76 39.24 73.52
CA VAL A 256 -20.03 39.43 74.25
C VAL A 256 -20.04 38.62 75.55
N ILE A 257 -19.60 37.36 75.49
CA ILE A 257 -19.48 36.48 76.67
C ILE A 257 -18.52 37.08 77.71
N LEU A 258 -17.36 37.60 77.28
CA LEU A 258 -16.39 38.27 78.15
C LEU A 258 -17.01 39.50 78.81
N ALA A 259 -17.67 40.36 78.04
CA ALA A 259 -18.34 41.55 78.58
C ALA A 259 -19.41 41.19 79.63
N ALA A 260 -20.26 40.18 79.34
CA ALA A 260 -21.25 39.69 80.30
C ALA A 260 -20.60 39.15 81.58
N THR A 261 -19.48 38.42 81.44
CA THR A 261 -18.73 37.88 82.59
C THR A 261 -18.18 38.99 83.48
N LEU A 262 -17.65 40.06 82.89
CA LEU A 262 -17.15 41.22 83.63
C LEU A 262 -18.27 41.95 84.39
N ILE A 263 -19.45 42.09 83.77
CA ILE A 263 -20.63 42.66 84.43
C ILE A 263 -21.07 41.78 85.60
N ILE A 264 -21.17 40.47 85.41
CA ILE A 264 -21.52 39.52 86.48
C ILE A 264 -20.48 39.57 87.62
N MET A 265 -19.19 39.59 87.29
CA MET A 265 -18.12 39.75 88.27
C MET A 265 -18.29 41.04 89.08
N MET A 266 -18.61 42.15 88.42
CA MET A 266 -18.82 43.45 89.07
C MET A 266 -20.03 43.44 90.00
N ILE A 267 -21.13 42.79 89.62
CA ILE A 267 -22.33 42.62 90.47
C ILE A 267 -22.02 41.75 91.70
N ILE A 268 -21.31 40.63 91.50
CA ILE A 268 -20.90 39.76 92.61
C ILE A 268 -19.96 40.51 93.56
N ALA A 269 -18.99 41.25 93.02
CA ALA A 269 -18.04 42.02 93.82
C ALA A 269 -18.74 43.11 94.65
N SER A 270 -19.69 43.85 94.07
CA SER A 270 -20.45 44.88 94.81
C SER A 270 -21.36 44.29 95.88
N TYR A 271 -22.04 43.17 95.59
CA TYR A 271 -22.85 42.47 96.58
C TYR A 271 -22.01 41.94 97.75
N ARG A 272 -20.83 41.37 97.46
CA ARG A 272 -19.89 40.91 98.49
C ARG A 272 -19.32 42.06 99.31
N TYR A 273 -19.02 43.19 98.68
CA TYR A 273 -18.57 44.40 99.36
C TYR A 273 -19.62 44.90 100.37
N PHE A 274 -20.88 45.00 99.96
CA PHE A 274 -21.98 45.41 100.82
C PHE A 274 -22.20 44.45 102.01
N LEU A 275 -22.13 43.14 101.79
CA LEU A 275 -22.21 42.14 102.87
C LEU A 275 -21.05 42.27 103.86
N MET A 276 -19.85 42.63 103.38
CA MET A 276 -18.67 42.82 104.24
C MET A 276 -18.78 44.11 105.07
N GLU A 277 -19.29 45.20 104.48
CA GLU A 277 -19.56 46.46 105.18
C GLU A 277 -20.54 46.28 106.36
N GLN A 278 -21.60 45.49 106.18
CA GLN A 278 -22.55 45.16 107.27
C GLN A 278 -21.91 44.35 108.40
N LEU A 279 -20.95 43.46 108.07
CA LEU A 279 -20.23 42.67 109.08
C LEU A 279 -19.27 43.53 109.91
N PHE A 280 -18.68 44.58 109.33
CA PHE A 280 -17.79 45.49 110.05
C PHE A 280 -18.51 46.57 110.88
N THR A 281 -19.77 46.87 110.56
CA THR A 281 -20.60 47.88 111.26
C THR A 281 -21.53 47.28 112.33
N GLY A 282 -21.59 45.96 112.45
CA GLY A 282 -22.42 45.25 113.42
C GLY A 282 -21.93 45.34 114.89
N PRO A 283 -22.82 45.16 115.88
CA PRO A 283 -22.53 45.38 117.29
C PRO A 283 -21.60 44.34 117.96
N VAL A 284 -21.28 43.23 117.29
CA VAL A 284 -20.39 42.16 117.80
C VAL A 284 -19.43 41.72 116.70
N PHE A 285 -18.13 41.88 116.94
CA PHE A 285 -17.07 41.45 116.03
C PHE A 285 -16.80 39.95 116.18
N ASP A 286 -17.24 39.14 115.21
CA ASP A 286 -16.95 37.70 115.14
C ASP A 286 -15.88 37.44 114.06
N SER A 287 -14.65 37.19 114.52
CA SER A 287 -13.50 36.96 113.64
C SER A 287 -13.67 35.75 112.73
N ALA A 288 -14.34 34.69 113.18
CA ALA A 288 -14.54 33.49 112.38
C ALA A 288 -15.49 33.74 111.20
N ARG A 289 -16.55 34.53 111.41
CA ARG A 289 -17.50 34.91 110.34
C ARG A 289 -16.85 35.78 109.26
N VAL A 290 -15.99 36.72 109.66
CA VAL A 290 -15.24 37.57 108.73
C VAL A 290 -14.31 36.72 107.85
N TRP A 291 -13.60 35.74 108.43
CA TRP A 291 -12.72 34.85 107.66
C TRP A 291 -13.49 33.96 106.67
N ILE A 292 -14.62 33.39 107.08
CA ILE A 292 -15.47 32.58 106.19
C ILE A 292 -16.00 33.43 105.03
N GLN A 293 -16.49 34.65 105.32
CA GLN A 293 -17.00 35.55 104.28
C GLN A 293 -15.90 36.01 103.30
N LEU A 294 -14.67 36.21 103.80
CA LEU A 294 -13.52 36.55 102.99
C LEU A 294 -13.13 35.41 102.04
N LEU A 295 -13.07 34.16 102.53
CA LEU A 295 -12.81 32.99 101.70
C LEU A 295 -13.89 32.80 100.63
N ILE A 296 -15.17 32.89 101.00
CA ILE A 296 -16.26 32.76 100.05
C ILE A 296 -16.21 33.89 99.00
N SER A 297 -15.80 35.10 99.39
CA SER A 297 -15.63 36.23 98.45
C SER A 297 -14.51 35.98 97.44
N ILE A 298 -13.36 35.47 97.89
CA ILE A 298 -12.24 35.09 97.01
C ILE A 298 -12.68 34.03 96.01
N PHE A 299 -13.31 32.94 96.47
CA PHE A 299 -13.80 31.87 95.59
C PHE A 299 -14.91 32.33 94.65
N SER A 300 -15.79 33.24 95.09
CA SER A 300 -16.87 33.78 94.25
C SER A 300 -16.35 34.64 93.09
N VAL A 301 -15.26 35.38 93.29
CA VAL A 301 -14.63 36.21 92.24
C VAL A 301 -13.68 35.39 91.36
N ALA A 302 -13.08 34.33 91.91
CA ALA A 302 -12.16 33.45 91.19
C ALA A 302 -12.80 32.77 89.97
N ALA A 303 -14.05 32.30 90.06
CA ALA A 303 -14.72 31.62 88.96
C ALA A 303 -15.00 32.53 87.74
N PRO A 304 -15.63 33.73 87.89
CA PRO A 304 -15.71 34.70 86.80
C PRO A 304 -14.33 35.17 86.31
N GLY A 305 -13.34 35.30 87.19
CA GLY A 305 -11.97 35.71 86.82
C GLY A 305 -11.26 34.70 85.94
N TRP A 306 -11.40 33.41 86.27
CA TRP A 306 -10.94 32.32 85.42
C TRP A 306 -11.59 32.37 84.04
N PHE A 307 -12.92 32.53 84.02
CA PHE A 307 -13.68 32.51 82.77
C PHE A 307 -13.37 33.74 81.88
N ALA A 308 -13.13 34.90 82.48
CA ALA A 308 -12.67 36.10 81.77
C ALA A 308 -11.28 35.89 81.15
N TRP A 309 -10.36 35.27 81.89
CA TRP A 309 -9.03 34.91 81.38
C TRP A 309 -9.11 33.89 80.24
N LEU A 310 -9.90 32.83 80.39
CA LEU A 310 -10.12 31.81 79.35
C LEU A 310 -10.70 32.44 78.08
N SER A 311 -11.72 33.29 78.23
CA SER A 311 -12.33 34.02 77.12
C SER A 311 -11.31 34.93 76.42
N THR A 312 -10.41 35.57 77.17
CA THR A 312 -9.31 36.40 76.65
C THR A 312 -8.26 35.58 75.87
N LYS A 313 -8.02 34.31 76.24
CA LYS A 313 -7.17 33.41 75.44
C LYS A 313 -7.88 32.94 74.17
N GLN A 314 -9.15 32.56 74.28
CA GLN A 314 -9.96 32.09 73.14
C GLN A 314 -10.16 33.19 72.08
N ILE A 315 -10.43 34.43 72.50
CA ILE A 315 -10.52 35.58 71.59
C ILE A 315 -9.21 35.81 70.84
N SER A 316 -8.07 35.78 71.54
CA SER A 316 -6.76 36.01 70.93
C SER A 316 -6.42 34.93 69.90
N GLN A 317 -6.64 33.66 70.25
CA GLN A 317 -6.40 32.54 69.33
C GLN A 317 -7.29 32.64 68.09
N ARG A 318 -8.61 32.80 68.27
CA ARG A 318 -9.56 32.84 67.14
C ARG A 318 -9.36 34.08 66.27
N PHE A 319 -8.97 35.21 66.84
CA PHE A 319 -8.62 36.41 66.09
C PHE A 319 -7.39 36.20 65.22
N ARG A 320 -6.31 35.63 65.76
CA ARG A 320 -5.10 35.32 64.98
C ARG A 320 -5.39 34.33 63.85
N LEU A 321 -6.21 33.31 64.09
CA LEU A 321 -6.63 32.38 63.04
C LEU A 321 -7.51 33.08 61.98
N ALA A 322 -8.46 33.94 62.40
CA ALA A 322 -9.30 34.68 61.47
C ALA A 322 -8.47 35.58 60.55
N GLU A 323 -7.48 36.29 61.10
CA GLU A 323 -6.58 37.15 60.34
C GLU A 323 -5.70 36.37 59.35
N ASP A 324 -5.18 35.20 59.75
CA ASP A 324 -4.40 34.32 58.86
C ASP A 324 -5.24 33.82 57.66
N TYR A 325 -6.48 33.39 57.92
CA TYR A 325 -7.39 32.98 56.85
C TYR A 325 -7.83 34.15 55.97
N ALA A 326 -8.05 35.33 56.53
CA ALA A 326 -8.34 36.55 55.77
C ALA A 326 -7.15 36.93 54.87
N PHE A 327 -5.93 36.83 55.39
CA PHE A 327 -4.71 37.03 54.62
C PHE A 327 -4.61 36.03 53.47
N LYS A 328 -4.83 34.73 53.72
CA LYS A 328 -4.84 33.68 52.67
C LYS A 328 -5.90 33.93 51.60
N ALA A 329 -7.10 34.35 51.98
CA ALA A 329 -8.16 34.73 51.04
C ALA A 329 -7.74 35.91 50.16
N SER A 330 -7.12 36.94 50.75
CA SER A 330 -6.62 38.11 50.02
C SER A 330 -5.49 37.75 49.06
N VAL A 331 -4.56 36.88 49.47
CA VAL A 331 -3.45 36.40 48.62
C VAL A 331 -3.97 35.58 47.45
N ALA A 332 -4.94 34.68 47.67
CA ALA A 332 -5.57 33.90 46.61
C ALA A 332 -6.34 34.78 45.61
N THR A 333 -7.04 35.80 46.11
CA THR A 333 -7.76 36.79 45.28
C THR A 333 -6.79 37.65 44.47
N ALA A 334 -5.71 38.13 45.09
CA ALA A 334 -4.66 38.90 44.45
C ALA A 334 -3.92 38.07 43.39
N TYR A 335 -3.67 36.78 43.67
CA TYR A 335 -3.07 35.87 42.70
C TYR A 335 -3.89 35.79 41.42
N GLU A 336 -5.22 35.64 41.49
CA GLU A 336 -6.06 35.63 40.28
C GLU A 336 -6.03 36.96 39.52
N GLY A 337 -6.04 38.08 40.24
CA GLY A 337 -5.90 39.41 39.63
C GLY A 337 -4.58 39.57 38.88
N TYR A 338 -3.46 39.18 39.51
CA TYR A 338 -2.12 39.30 38.94
C TYR A 338 -1.80 38.24 37.90
N ARG A 339 -2.33 37.02 38.03
CA ARG A 339 -2.12 35.92 37.08
C ARG A 339 -2.55 36.32 35.66
N ARG A 340 -3.66 37.02 35.54
CA ARG A 340 -4.17 37.51 34.25
C ARG A 340 -3.20 38.47 33.56
N GLU A 341 -2.52 39.31 34.35
CA GLU A 341 -1.54 40.27 33.84
C GLU A 341 -0.17 39.60 33.63
N ALA A 342 0.22 38.67 34.52
CA ALA A 342 1.45 37.89 34.40
C ALA A 342 1.49 37.02 33.14
N LYS A 343 0.37 36.38 32.78
CA LYS A 343 0.22 35.59 31.53
C LYS A 343 0.46 36.43 30.27
N ARG A 344 0.27 37.76 30.35
CA ARG A 344 0.53 38.70 29.23
C ARG A 344 1.98 39.16 29.15
N ILE A 345 2.69 39.18 30.27
CA ILE A 345 4.06 39.71 30.37
C ILE A 345 5.09 38.62 30.04
N ASP A 346 5.16 37.56 30.85
CA ASP A 346 6.20 36.52 30.71
C ASP A 346 5.80 35.20 31.42
N PRO A 347 5.88 34.04 30.73
CA PRO A 347 5.71 32.72 31.33
C PRO A 347 6.63 32.43 32.53
N THR A 348 7.84 32.97 32.60
CA THR A 348 8.72 32.73 33.75
C THR A 348 8.24 33.46 35.00
N PHE A 349 7.71 34.67 34.81
CA PHE A 349 7.09 35.47 35.86
C PHE A 349 5.81 34.81 36.39
N GLU A 350 4.97 34.23 35.53
CA GLU A 350 3.77 33.48 35.94
C GLU A 350 4.12 32.31 36.88
N LYS A 351 5.18 31.54 36.55
CA LYS A 351 5.66 30.43 37.39
C LYS A 351 6.19 30.91 38.74
N ALA A 352 6.97 32.00 38.74
CA ALA A 352 7.48 32.59 39.97
C ALA A 352 6.34 33.12 40.87
N LEU A 353 5.33 33.75 40.27
CA LEU A 353 4.13 34.23 40.95
C LEU A 353 3.35 33.07 41.56
N PHE A 354 3.12 31.99 40.82
CA PHE A 354 2.44 30.79 41.33
C PHE A 354 3.21 30.14 42.49
N ALA A 355 4.52 29.96 42.35
CA ALA A 355 5.36 29.40 43.40
C ALA A 355 5.34 30.26 44.68
N SER A 356 5.39 31.58 44.53
CA SER A 356 5.28 32.53 45.64
C SER A 356 3.90 32.43 46.33
N ALA A 357 2.81 32.45 45.56
CA ALA A 357 1.46 32.31 46.11
C ALA A 357 1.25 30.97 46.83
N LEU A 358 1.69 29.86 46.23
CA LEU A 358 1.61 28.52 46.81
C LEU A 358 2.36 28.45 48.14
N SER A 359 3.58 29.00 48.21
CA SER A 359 4.36 29.02 49.45
C SER A 359 3.65 29.73 50.61
N ARG A 360 2.85 30.77 50.31
CA ARG A 360 2.06 31.50 51.32
C ARG A 360 0.80 30.78 51.74
N LEU A 361 0.19 30.03 50.83
CA LEU A 361 -1.00 29.21 51.13
C LEU A 361 -0.63 27.97 51.97
N ASP A 362 0.56 27.40 51.74
CA ASP A 362 1.07 26.23 52.45
C ASP A 362 1.60 26.55 53.87
N GLU A 363 1.75 27.84 54.23
CA GLU A 363 2.18 28.22 55.58
C GLU A 363 1.15 27.74 56.63
N PRO A 364 1.58 26.98 57.67
CA PRO A 364 0.65 26.41 58.64
C PRO A 364 0.00 27.51 59.49
N PRO A 365 -1.32 27.46 59.71
CA PRO A 365 -2.08 28.51 60.41
C PRO A 365 -1.70 28.67 61.89
N LEU A 366 -1.03 27.66 62.47
CA LEU A 366 -0.65 27.61 63.88
C LEU A 366 0.67 28.35 64.18
N ARG A 367 1.34 28.95 63.19
CA ARG A 367 2.64 29.64 63.39
C ARG A 367 2.55 30.80 64.39
N LEU A 368 1.42 31.48 64.45
CA LEU A 368 1.18 32.62 65.34
C LEU A 368 0.61 32.19 66.70
N MET A 369 0.48 30.90 67.00
CA MET A 369 0.06 30.43 68.32
C MET A 369 1.26 30.29 69.25
N ASP A 370 1.19 30.94 70.42
CA ASP A 370 2.18 30.75 71.47
C ASP A 370 2.21 29.28 71.90
N THR A 371 3.39 28.66 71.80
CA THR A 371 3.60 27.22 72.08
C THR A 371 3.45 26.85 73.55
N LYS A 372 3.33 27.84 74.45
CA LYS A 372 3.12 27.61 75.89
C LYS A 372 1.65 27.79 76.22
N THR A 373 0.96 26.66 76.41
CA THR A 373 -0.43 26.64 76.89
C THR A 373 -0.41 26.64 78.42
N HIS A 374 -0.52 27.81 79.05
CA HIS A 374 -0.66 27.89 80.51
C HIS A 374 -2.02 27.31 80.91
N GLY A 375 -2.04 26.42 81.90
CA GLY A 375 -3.27 25.75 82.33
C GLY A 375 -4.19 26.61 83.22
N SER A 376 -3.70 27.73 83.76
CA SER A 376 -4.45 28.61 84.66
C SER A 376 -3.94 30.06 84.66
N PRO A 377 -4.78 31.03 85.10
CA PRO A 377 -4.35 32.41 85.30
C PRO A 377 -3.19 32.53 86.29
N LEU A 378 -3.21 31.73 87.37
CA LEU A 378 -2.14 31.70 88.37
C LEU A 378 -0.84 31.13 87.81
N HIS A 379 -0.92 30.13 86.94
CA HIS A 379 0.24 29.56 86.25
C HIS A 379 0.91 30.60 85.35
N GLU A 380 0.14 31.40 84.61
CA GLU A 380 0.67 32.50 83.77
C GLU A 380 1.26 33.65 84.60
N LEU A 381 0.58 34.04 85.68
CA LEU A 381 1.09 35.04 86.62
C LEU A 381 2.42 34.61 87.24
N SER A 382 2.55 33.35 87.66
CA SER A 382 3.77 32.82 88.31
C SER A 382 5.01 32.82 87.40
N GLU A 383 4.82 32.73 86.09
CA GLU A 383 5.90 32.73 85.12
C GLU A 383 6.39 34.15 84.76
N THR A 384 5.55 35.16 84.97
CA THR A 384 5.82 36.56 84.64
C THR A 384 6.92 37.14 85.54
N SER A 385 7.90 37.84 84.95
CA SER A 385 9.07 38.39 85.65
C SER A 385 8.71 39.28 86.85
N SER A 386 7.59 40.02 86.76
CA SER A 386 7.06 40.89 87.81
C SER A 386 6.60 40.12 89.05
N ALA A 387 5.94 38.96 88.86
CA ALA A 387 5.48 38.13 89.97
C ALA A 387 6.66 37.45 90.68
N LYS A 388 7.67 37.01 89.92
CA LYS A 388 8.93 36.49 90.48
C LYS A 388 9.66 37.53 91.33
N LEU A 389 9.70 38.79 90.85
CA LEU A 389 10.28 39.90 91.61
C LEU A 389 9.46 40.23 92.87
N PHE A 390 8.13 40.19 92.79
CA PHE A 390 7.26 40.44 93.95
C PHE A 390 7.38 39.33 95.01
N ILE A 391 7.34 38.06 94.61
CA ILE A 391 7.56 36.91 95.49
C ILE A 391 8.94 36.98 96.14
N LYS A 392 9.98 37.31 95.38
CA LYS A 392 11.34 37.52 95.91
C LYS A 392 11.37 38.67 96.92
N SER A 393 10.70 39.78 96.64
CA SER A 393 10.64 40.94 97.54
C SER A 393 9.89 40.67 98.86
N ILE A 394 8.84 39.85 98.84
CA ILE A 394 8.11 39.41 100.03
C ILE A 394 8.97 38.45 100.84
N THR A 395 9.61 37.49 100.17
CA THR A 395 10.49 36.50 100.80
C THR A 395 11.67 37.19 101.49
N ASP A 396 12.31 38.18 100.83
CA ASP A 396 13.39 38.98 101.38
C ASP A 396 12.97 39.85 102.58
N ARG A 397 11.70 40.30 102.62
CA ARG A 397 11.15 41.08 103.74
C ARG A 397 10.79 40.21 104.94
N LEU A 398 10.24 39.01 104.70
CA LEU A 398 9.94 38.03 105.75
C LEU A 398 11.23 37.51 106.40
N PHE A 399 12.26 37.20 105.59
CA PHE A 399 13.56 36.77 106.11
C PHE A 399 14.26 37.83 106.98
N ARG A 400 14.09 39.12 106.69
CA ARG A 400 14.63 40.22 107.51
C ARG A 400 13.88 40.46 108.82
N ALA A 401 12.60 40.07 108.90
CA ALA A 401 11.81 40.21 110.13
C ALA A 401 12.15 39.11 111.15
N THR A 402 12.57 37.93 110.69
CA THR A 402 12.96 36.79 111.54
C THR A 402 14.40 36.83 112.05
N THR A 403 15.23 37.78 111.58
CA THR A 403 16.63 37.94 112.01
C THR A 403 16.84 39.12 112.97
N LYS A 404 15.77 39.59 113.62
CA LYS A 404 15.82 40.75 114.52
C LYS A 404 15.31 40.50 115.95
N ASP A 405 15.15 39.22 116.29
CA ASP A 405 15.21 38.70 117.66
C ASP A 405 16.50 37.88 117.78
#